data_AF-A0A1G0XZU0-F1
#
_entry.id   AF-A0A1G0XZU0-F1
#
_cell.length_a   1.000
_cell.length_b   1.000
_cell.length_c   1.000
_cell.angle_alpha   90.00
_cell.angle_beta   90.00
_cell.angle_gamma   90.00
#
_symmetry.space_group_name_H-M   'P 1'
#
loop_
_entity.id
_entity.type
_entity.pdbx_description
1 polymer ?
#
loop_
_entity_poly.entity_id
_entity_poly.type
_entity_poly.pdbx_seq_one_letter_code
_entity_poly.pdbx_strand_id
1 'polypeptide(L)'
;MKVPLIRRGFFLPVVLFSVLSNAADISSDLIQNVDDAQGTFLLKSEETRKAKALAGYAEALMEFKKESKIDEKKASKFIEILKNDPDAEIPLAFVIAAWNQNREKSSSLAEKIYDIAKANPQILKLNIAAATMLLGSQKEKEARSLLENAVLENEDRIASDKKVDKVLVNIAEVLAALYQKSKDFEKGDSLLEKFLKPDSVYCNDFNIVRSAVLFYRSAKASASPDTFLLLFPSDKERYSKEYDRAFSEIEKLCFKKYHSPQDLAPLIEVCRMDKDMERAKYLVSCNLLSSPKDLQSLELLAFIFSENGEGENALRIFRYLDRMNYFADNPHIYLEFAKAAVKSNNFKEAAESLEWYSTVCDDNPGIYYMLGLVYLDMGLYRKALARLSKAPQDFRTYSIKSLCYGKLGNHKDALDSMLLAEAAATSENKQELLNRDFYFMLAYLADKADSVEKVENALEKILSRSPEDHEALNFLGYVWAENGIKLDKAELIIASALVSDGKNPAYLDSMAWVLFKKGKIKEALKYIDSAIKEQGDSVDPVLLDHAGDIYFAAGKKEEALKFWKEASETYSEDLNPEKVRKKIAAAK
;
A
#
# COMPACT_ATOMS: atom_id res chain seq x y z
N MET A 1 8.64 25.80 -33.57
CA MET A 1 9.34 26.09 -32.28
C MET A 1 8.42 27.04 -31.50
N LYS A 2 7.64 26.72 -30.44
CA LYS A 2 7.78 25.88 -29.21
C LYS A 2 8.93 26.40 -28.31
N VAL A 3 8.84 26.81 -27.02
CA VAL A 3 7.93 26.68 -25.82
C VAL A 3 8.39 27.76 -24.75
N PRO A 4 7.82 28.01 -23.52
CA PRO A 4 6.46 28.35 -23.01
C PRO A 4 6.34 29.58 -22.04
N LEU A 5 5.09 29.88 -21.66
CA LEU A 5 4.60 30.65 -20.48
C LEU A 5 4.87 29.97 -19.12
N ILE A 6 5.06 30.77 -18.05
CA ILE A 6 4.78 30.41 -16.64
C ILE A 6 3.85 31.46 -15.99
N ARG A 7 2.89 30.93 -15.21
CA ARG A 7 1.75 31.53 -14.52
C ARG A 7 2.08 32.25 -13.19
N ARG A 8 1.18 33.17 -12.83
CA ARG A 8 0.63 33.51 -11.48
C ARG A 8 1.63 33.92 -10.38
N GLY A 9 1.68 35.24 -10.14
CA GLY A 9 2.32 35.86 -8.99
C GLY A 9 2.11 37.37 -8.96
N PHE A 10 0.86 37.85 -9.10
CA PHE A 10 0.56 39.28 -9.09
C PHE A 10 -0.65 39.57 -8.21
N PHE A 11 -0.39 39.68 -6.90
CA PHE A 11 -1.25 40.46 -5.98
C PHE A 11 -0.43 41.09 -4.83
N LEU A 12 0.80 40.60 -4.58
CA LEU A 12 1.75 41.23 -3.68
C LEU A 12 2.27 42.61 -4.16
N PRO A 13 2.52 42.88 -5.46
CA PRO A 13 3.08 44.17 -5.87
C PRO A 13 2.07 45.32 -5.81
N VAL A 14 0.78 45.05 -6.04
CA VAL A 14 -0.26 46.10 -6.13
C VAL A 14 -0.69 46.59 -4.74
N VAL A 15 -0.70 45.69 -3.74
CA VAL A 15 -0.91 46.06 -2.33
C VAL A 15 0.33 46.76 -1.76
N LEU A 16 1.54 46.35 -2.16
CA LEU A 16 2.77 47.07 -1.83
C LEU A 16 2.79 48.48 -2.44
N PHE A 17 2.30 48.67 -3.68
CA PHE A 17 2.26 49.99 -4.32
C PHE A 17 1.17 50.91 -3.74
N SER A 18 0.00 50.38 -3.37
CA SER A 18 -1.08 51.19 -2.78
C SER A 18 -0.84 51.54 -1.30
N VAL A 19 -0.14 50.68 -0.56
CA VAL A 19 0.32 50.98 0.81
C VAL A 19 1.49 51.96 0.80
N LEU A 20 2.37 51.89 -0.20
CA LEU A 20 3.46 52.87 -0.38
C LEU A 20 2.97 54.23 -0.90
N SER A 21 1.93 54.29 -1.75
CA SER A 21 1.35 55.56 -2.18
C SER A 21 0.60 56.25 -1.04
N ASN A 22 -0.21 55.52 -0.26
CA ASN A 22 -0.89 56.09 0.89
C ASN A 22 0.06 56.44 2.04
N ALA A 23 1.15 55.69 2.25
CA ALA A 23 2.15 56.05 3.27
C ALA A 23 3.01 57.25 2.85
N ALA A 24 3.30 57.41 1.55
CA ALA A 24 3.99 58.58 1.02
C ALA A 24 3.10 59.83 1.09
N ASP A 25 1.81 59.73 0.75
CA ASP A 25 0.83 60.83 0.84
C ASP A 25 0.55 61.21 2.31
N ILE A 26 0.44 60.22 3.22
CA ILE A 26 0.34 60.47 4.67
C ILE A 26 1.63 61.11 5.20
N SER A 27 2.82 60.71 4.73
CA SER A 27 4.07 61.36 5.12
C SER A 27 4.23 62.75 4.51
N SER A 28 3.70 63.00 3.32
CA SER A 28 3.75 64.29 2.63
C SER A 28 2.81 65.30 3.30
N ASP A 29 1.59 64.90 3.64
CA ASP A 29 0.61 65.75 4.32
C ASP A 29 0.96 65.97 5.81
N LEU A 30 1.64 65.03 6.47
CA LEU A 30 2.11 65.20 7.85
C LEU A 30 3.42 66.00 7.98
N ILE A 31 4.18 66.18 6.90
CA ILE A 31 5.49 66.86 6.95
C ILE A 31 5.40 68.33 6.49
N GLN A 32 4.33 68.76 5.82
CA GLN A 32 4.27 70.13 5.28
C GLN A 32 3.61 71.22 6.13
N ASN A 33 3.13 70.98 7.35
CA ASN A 33 2.74 72.06 8.27
C ASN A 33 2.84 71.63 9.75
N VAL A 34 4.06 71.39 10.23
CA VAL A 34 4.32 71.19 11.66
C VAL A 34 5.19 72.33 12.20
N ASP A 35 4.71 73.57 12.03
CA ASP A 35 5.27 74.71 12.78
C ASP A 35 4.21 75.46 13.61
N ASP A 36 2.92 75.09 13.57
CA ASP A 36 1.89 75.71 14.42
C ASP A 36 0.87 74.68 14.93
N ALA A 37 1.27 73.82 15.87
CA ALA A 37 0.33 73.07 16.71
C ALA A 37 0.97 72.70 18.06
N GLN A 38 0.95 73.64 19.01
CA GLN A 38 1.08 73.28 20.42
C GLN A 38 -0.19 72.56 20.87
N GLY A 39 -0.24 71.26 20.64
CA GLY A 39 -1.30 70.37 21.11
C GLY A 39 -0.76 68.97 21.34
N THR A 40 -0.40 68.64 22.58
CA THR A 40 -0.16 67.26 22.98
C THR A 40 -1.47 66.47 22.91
N PHE A 41 -1.68 65.74 21.81
CA PHE A 41 -2.70 64.70 21.76
C PHE A 41 -2.21 63.53 22.60
N LEU A 42 -2.84 63.33 23.77
CA LEU A 42 -2.73 62.08 24.52
C LEU A 42 -3.46 60.98 23.73
N LEU A 43 -2.72 60.26 22.90
CA LEU A 43 -3.22 59.03 22.27
C LEU A 43 -3.69 58.08 23.37
N LYS A 44 -4.81 57.39 23.14
CA LYS A 44 -5.21 56.30 24.05
C LYS A 44 -4.08 55.25 24.08
N SER A 45 -3.97 54.50 25.18
CA SER A 45 -2.90 53.51 25.36
C SER A 45 -2.84 52.46 24.25
N GLU A 46 -3.97 52.20 23.58
CA GLU A 46 -4.09 51.30 22.43
C GLU A 46 -3.55 51.94 21.13
N GLU A 47 -3.87 53.21 20.87
CA GLU A 47 -3.39 53.96 19.71
C GLU A 47 -1.87 54.19 19.80
N THR A 48 -1.36 54.43 21.01
CA THR A 48 0.09 54.55 21.27
C THR A 48 0.83 53.22 21.01
N ARG A 49 0.20 52.09 21.35
CA ARG A 49 0.76 50.75 21.08
C ARG A 49 0.82 50.45 19.58
N LYS A 50 -0.26 50.74 18.85
CA LYS A 50 -0.33 50.60 17.39
C LYS A 50 0.68 51.51 16.66
N ALA A 51 0.82 52.75 17.11
CA ALA A 51 1.83 53.68 16.55
C ALA A 51 3.28 53.18 16.77
N LYS A 52 3.60 52.65 17.95
CA LYS A 52 4.92 52.04 18.22
C LYS A 52 5.16 50.77 17.39
N ALA A 53 4.14 49.94 17.21
CA ALA A 53 4.22 48.75 16.36
C ALA A 53 4.48 49.12 14.89
N LEU A 54 3.81 50.15 14.37
CA LEU A 54 4.03 50.67 13.01
C LEU A 54 5.43 51.26 12.82
N ALA A 55 5.94 52.01 13.80
CA ALA A 55 7.30 52.56 13.76
C ALA A 55 8.37 51.45 13.75
N GLY A 56 8.24 50.45 14.63
CA GLY A 56 9.14 49.30 14.66
C GLY A 56 9.04 48.43 13.40
N TYR A 57 7.85 48.34 12.79
CA TYR A 57 7.64 47.65 11.53
C TYR A 57 8.34 48.34 10.35
N ALA A 58 8.24 49.68 10.27
CA ALA A 58 8.93 50.46 9.24
C ALA A 58 10.46 50.31 9.34
N GLU A 59 11.00 50.34 10.57
CA GLU A 59 12.44 50.15 10.83
C GLU A 59 12.91 48.74 10.41
N ALA A 60 12.16 47.70 10.79
CA ALA A 60 12.47 46.32 10.39
C ALA A 60 12.47 46.16 8.87
N LEU A 61 11.44 46.66 8.17
CA LEU A 61 11.35 46.56 6.70
C LEU A 61 12.50 47.27 5.96
N MET A 62 12.96 48.42 6.46
CA MET A 62 14.10 49.13 5.86
C MET A 62 15.39 48.30 5.93
N GLU A 63 15.55 47.50 6.99
CA GLU A 63 16.68 46.57 7.16
C GLU A 63 16.55 45.33 6.26
N PHE A 64 15.32 44.83 6.03
CA PHE A 64 15.05 43.69 5.14
C PHE A 64 15.25 43.97 3.66
N LYS A 65 15.10 45.23 3.21
CA LYS A 65 15.28 45.61 1.80
C LYS A 65 16.69 45.33 1.26
N LYS A 66 17.67 45.03 2.14
CA LYS A 66 19.07 44.77 1.79
C LYS A 66 19.46 43.30 1.65
N GLU A 67 18.67 42.33 2.10
CA GLU A 67 19.07 40.90 2.13
C GLU A 67 17.90 39.93 1.88
N SER A 68 18.19 38.78 1.25
CA SER A 68 17.16 37.83 0.76
C SER A 68 16.68 36.77 1.77
N LYS A 69 17.28 36.67 2.96
CA LYS A 69 16.94 35.63 3.97
C LYS A 69 16.54 36.21 5.33
N ILE A 70 15.52 35.61 5.95
CA ILE A 70 15.00 35.97 7.27
C ILE A 70 15.49 34.93 8.28
N ASP A 71 16.43 35.30 9.14
CA ASP A 71 16.93 34.45 10.21
C ASP A 71 16.19 34.71 11.55
N GLU A 72 16.46 33.88 12.56
CA GLU A 72 15.84 33.97 13.88
C GLU A 72 16.08 35.31 14.59
N LYS A 73 17.27 35.91 14.41
CA LYS A 73 17.64 37.18 15.03
C LYS A 73 16.79 38.32 14.48
N LYS A 74 16.57 38.33 13.17
CA LYS A 74 15.69 39.32 12.52
C LYS A 74 14.23 39.06 12.85
N ALA A 75 13.81 37.78 12.87
CA ALA A 75 12.45 37.41 13.28
C ALA A 75 12.12 37.84 14.71
N SER A 76 13.10 37.86 15.61
CA SER A 76 12.94 38.32 16.99
C SER A 76 12.54 39.80 17.10
N LYS A 77 12.84 40.65 16.09
CA LYS A 77 12.32 42.03 16.06
C LYS A 77 10.82 42.07 15.80
N PHE A 78 10.31 41.18 14.93
CA PHE A 78 8.87 41.05 14.71
C PHE A 78 8.13 40.45 15.91
N ILE A 79 8.79 39.63 16.72
CA ILE A 79 8.25 39.17 18.02
C ILE A 79 8.00 40.37 18.96
N GLU A 80 8.92 41.32 19.05
CA GLU A 80 8.73 42.53 19.88
C GLU A 80 7.57 43.40 19.37
N ILE A 81 7.36 43.44 18.06
CA ILE A 81 6.18 44.10 17.46
C ILE A 81 4.90 43.37 17.89
N LEU A 82 4.87 42.04 17.78
CA LEU A 82 3.73 41.21 18.19
C LEU A 82 3.43 41.27 19.69
N LYS A 83 4.41 41.53 20.56
CA LYS A 83 4.14 41.77 21.99
C LYS A 83 3.33 43.06 22.21
N ASN A 84 3.52 44.06 21.37
CA ASN A 84 2.85 45.36 21.48
C ASN A 84 1.54 45.42 20.69
N ASP A 85 1.48 44.74 19.54
CA ASP A 85 0.31 44.59 18.68
C ASP A 85 0.16 43.12 18.22
N PRO A 86 -0.48 42.27 19.04
CA PRO A 86 -0.54 40.83 18.79
C PRO A 86 -1.40 40.44 17.58
N ASP A 87 -2.22 41.35 17.03
CA ASP A 87 -3.04 41.14 15.83
C ASP A 87 -2.33 41.57 14.53
N ALA A 88 -1.07 42.02 14.63
CA ALA A 88 -0.31 42.50 13.47
C ALA A 88 0.03 41.34 12.50
N GLU A 89 -0.75 41.21 11.43
CA GLU A 89 -0.67 40.10 10.48
C GLU A 89 0.69 40.01 9.76
N ILE A 90 1.26 41.15 9.39
CA ILE A 90 2.50 41.15 8.60
C ILE A 90 3.71 40.73 9.45
N PRO A 91 3.94 41.30 10.65
CA PRO A 91 4.94 40.77 11.59
C PRO A 91 4.79 39.27 11.84
N LEU A 92 3.56 38.77 12.04
CA LEU A 92 3.31 37.34 12.22
C LEU A 92 3.75 36.52 11.01
N ALA A 93 3.43 36.96 9.79
CA ALA A 93 3.84 36.29 8.56
C ALA A 93 5.37 36.20 8.42
N PHE A 94 6.11 37.25 8.80
CA PHE A 94 7.58 37.23 8.79
C PHE A 94 8.16 36.23 9.78
N VAL A 95 7.59 36.11 10.98
CA VAL A 95 8.04 35.12 11.96
C VAL A 95 7.80 33.70 11.45
N ILE A 96 6.62 33.43 10.87
CA ILE A 96 6.29 32.13 10.27
C ILE A 96 7.25 31.80 9.12
N ALA A 97 7.56 32.77 8.27
CA ALA A 97 8.51 32.59 7.16
C ALA A 97 9.92 32.24 7.67
N ALA A 98 10.40 32.92 8.70
CA ALA A 98 11.70 32.63 9.33
C ALA A 98 11.75 31.22 9.93
N TRP A 99 10.68 30.80 10.60
CA TRP A 99 10.57 29.46 11.16
C TRP A 99 10.57 28.38 10.08
N ASN A 100 9.83 28.58 8.98
CA ASN A 100 9.80 27.63 7.87
C ASN A 100 11.12 27.52 7.11
N GLN A 101 11.95 28.58 7.07
CA GLN A 101 13.26 28.55 6.42
C GLN A 101 14.28 27.68 7.16
N ASN A 102 14.20 27.61 8.49
CA ASN A 102 15.11 26.77 9.29
C ASN A 102 14.48 26.38 10.64
N ARG A 103 13.75 25.27 10.67
CA ARG A 103 13.00 24.84 11.87
C ARG A 103 13.89 24.51 13.07
N GLU A 104 15.06 23.93 12.84
CA GLU A 104 16.01 23.57 13.91
C GLU A 104 16.61 24.81 14.57
N LYS A 105 17.08 25.77 13.75
CA LYS A 105 17.70 27.01 14.27
C LYS A 105 16.70 28.03 14.79
N SER A 106 15.43 27.92 14.42
CA SER A 106 14.36 28.86 14.82
C SER A 106 13.43 28.27 15.89
N SER A 107 13.87 27.24 16.61
CA SER A 107 13.06 26.54 17.62
C SER A 107 12.59 27.45 18.76
N SER A 108 13.37 28.48 19.14
CA SER A 108 12.98 29.43 20.19
C SER A 108 11.83 30.36 19.76
N LEU A 109 11.57 30.54 18.46
CA LEU A 109 10.47 31.39 17.97
C LEU A 109 9.10 30.80 18.34
N ALA A 110 8.97 29.47 18.36
CA ALA A 110 7.73 28.80 18.72
C ALA A 110 7.35 29.07 20.18
N GLU A 111 8.34 29.07 21.09
CA GLU A 111 8.14 29.38 22.51
C GLU A 111 7.80 30.87 22.71
N LYS A 112 8.53 31.77 22.04
CA LYS A 112 8.26 33.22 22.12
C LYS A 112 6.87 33.59 21.60
N ILE A 113 6.42 32.98 20.50
CA ILE A 113 5.08 33.18 19.97
C ILE A 113 4.02 32.56 20.89
N TYR A 114 4.29 31.40 21.48
CA TYR A 114 3.36 30.72 22.38
C TYR A 114 2.94 31.60 23.55
N ASP A 115 3.89 32.28 24.20
CA ASP A 115 3.57 33.16 25.34
C ASP A 115 2.65 34.33 24.94
N ILE A 116 2.88 34.92 23.76
CA ILE A 116 2.04 36.01 23.23
C ILE A 116 0.65 35.48 22.89
N ALA A 117 0.57 34.34 22.21
CA ALA A 117 -0.69 33.72 21.82
C ALA A 117 -1.53 33.33 23.04
N LYS A 118 -0.89 32.73 24.05
CA LYS A 118 -1.54 32.32 25.31
C LYS A 118 -2.15 33.49 26.07
N ALA A 119 -1.52 34.66 26.02
CA ALA A 119 -2.04 35.88 26.63
C ALA A 119 -3.15 36.57 25.78
N ASN A 120 -3.34 36.15 24.53
CA ASN A 120 -4.28 36.76 23.59
C ASN A 120 -5.14 35.72 22.85
N PRO A 121 -5.94 34.91 23.58
CA PRO A 121 -6.75 33.83 22.99
C PRO A 121 -7.81 34.34 22.00
N GLN A 122 -8.24 35.60 22.10
CA GLN A 122 -9.17 36.23 21.17
C GLN A 122 -8.62 36.41 19.74
N ILE A 123 -7.30 36.29 19.54
CA ILE A 123 -6.63 36.54 18.26
C ILE A 123 -6.37 35.22 17.53
N LEU A 124 -7.33 34.80 16.72
CA LEU A 124 -7.34 33.47 16.09
C LEU A 124 -6.11 33.19 15.21
N LYS A 125 -5.69 34.17 14.39
CA LYS A 125 -4.54 34.02 13.46
C LYS A 125 -3.23 33.76 14.20
N LEU A 126 -3.01 34.47 15.31
CA LEU A 126 -1.86 34.29 16.18
C LEU A 126 -1.89 32.89 16.83
N ASN A 127 -3.05 32.48 17.36
CA ASN A 127 -3.19 31.21 18.05
C ASN A 127 -2.99 30.01 17.10
N ILE A 128 -3.57 30.02 15.90
CA ILE A 128 -3.36 28.92 14.95
C ILE A 128 -1.92 28.86 14.43
N ALA A 129 -1.27 30.01 14.24
CA ALA A 129 0.14 30.07 13.83
C ALA A 129 1.06 29.51 14.91
N ALA A 130 0.87 29.94 16.15
CA ALA A 130 1.58 29.45 17.33
C ALA A 130 1.40 27.93 17.51
N ALA A 131 0.16 27.44 17.44
CA ALA A 131 -0.14 26.01 17.53
C ALA A 131 0.58 25.22 16.41
N THR A 132 0.57 25.71 15.17
CA THR A 132 1.26 25.07 14.04
C THR A 132 2.77 24.95 14.28
N MET A 133 3.40 26.00 14.82
CA MET A 133 4.82 25.99 15.16
C MET A 133 5.16 25.02 16.30
N LEU A 134 4.28 24.92 17.30
CA LEU A 134 4.39 23.97 18.41
C LEU A 134 4.25 22.53 17.94
N LEU A 135 3.30 22.24 17.05
CA LEU A 135 3.13 20.91 16.44
C LEU A 135 4.38 20.50 15.64
N GLY A 136 4.97 21.43 14.88
CA GLY A 136 6.26 21.19 14.21
C GLY A 136 7.43 20.94 15.17
N SER A 137 7.27 21.32 16.45
CA SER A 137 8.24 21.11 17.54
C SER A 137 7.82 19.97 18.48
N GLN A 138 6.85 19.14 18.09
CA GLN A 138 6.30 18.01 18.87
C GLN A 138 5.67 18.38 20.23
N LYS A 139 5.26 19.65 20.42
CA LYS A 139 4.59 20.16 21.62
C LYS A 139 3.06 20.15 21.49
N GLU A 140 2.49 18.95 21.36
CA GLU A 140 1.07 18.76 21.03
C GLU A 140 0.11 19.20 22.14
N LYS A 141 0.50 19.07 23.42
CA LYS A 141 -0.35 19.44 24.56
C LYS A 141 -0.52 20.96 24.64
N GLU A 142 0.56 21.69 24.44
CA GLU A 142 0.61 23.15 24.44
C GLU A 142 -0.16 23.73 23.25
N ALA A 143 0.03 23.15 22.05
CA ALA A 143 -0.72 23.52 20.86
C ALA A 143 -2.23 23.33 21.08
N ARG A 144 -2.63 22.20 21.66
CA ARG A 144 -4.04 21.91 21.95
C ARG A 144 -4.64 22.90 22.94
N SER A 145 -3.99 23.10 24.09
CA SER A 145 -4.48 24.03 25.13
C SER A 145 -4.65 25.45 24.58
N LEU A 146 -3.74 25.89 23.72
CA LEU A 146 -3.82 27.19 23.06
C LEU A 146 -5.07 27.31 22.19
N LEU A 147 -5.32 26.30 21.35
CA LEU A 147 -6.47 26.28 20.45
C LEU A 147 -7.80 26.10 21.20
N GLU A 148 -7.84 25.30 22.27
CA GLU A 148 -9.01 25.15 23.15
C GLU A 148 -9.44 26.52 23.71
N ASN A 149 -8.49 27.29 24.24
CA ASN A 149 -8.75 28.64 24.76
C ASN A 149 -9.20 29.60 23.64
N ALA A 150 -8.60 29.50 22.45
CA ALA A 150 -8.98 30.33 21.31
C ALA A 150 -10.43 30.08 20.84
N VAL A 151 -10.90 28.82 20.89
CA VAL A 151 -12.30 28.47 20.61
C VAL A 151 -13.23 29.02 21.69
N LEU A 152 -12.87 28.83 22.96
CA LEU A 152 -13.68 29.27 24.11
C LEU A 152 -13.91 30.79 24.11
N GLU A 153 -12.85 31.57 23.89
CA GLU A 153 -12.91 33.04 23.88
C GLU A 153 -13.59 33.62 22.63
N ASN A 154 -13.87 32.79 21.63
CA ASN A 154 -14.55 33.19 20.39
C ASN A 154 -15.86 32.40 20.18
N GLU A 155 -16.43 31.79 21.22
CA GLU A 155 -17.62 30.94 21.12
C GLU A 155 -18.84 31.70 20.58
N ASP A 156 -18.99 32.98 20.93
CA ASP A 156 -20.05 33.85 20.38
C ASP A 156 -19.99 33.96 18.85
N ARG A 157 -18.80 33.83 18.24
CA ARG A 157 -18.63 33.87 16.78
C ARG A 157 -19.08 32.57 16.11
N ILE A 158 -19.20 31.49 16.87
CA ILE A 158 -19.71 30.18 16.39
C ILE A 158 -21.24 30.22 16.30
N ALA A 159 -21.88 30.80 17.32
CA ALA A 159 -23.34 30.92 17.42
C ALA A 159 -23.94 32.16 16.72
N SER A 160 -23.13 33.14 16.30
CA SER A 160 -23.64 34.37 15.66
C SER A 160 -24.05 34.15 14.20
N ASP A 161 -25.06 34.89 13.72
CA ASP A 161 -25.48 35.02 12.29
C ASP A 161 -24.40 35.63 11.34
N LYS A 162 -23.13 35.65 11.77
CA LYS A 162 -22.02 36.18 10.97
C LYS A 162 -21.59 35.18 9.90
N LYS A 163 -20.83 35.66 8.92
CA LYS A 163 -20.19 34.82 7.90
C LYS A 163 -19.15 33.89 8.55
N VAL A 164 -19.04 32.66 8.03
CA VAL A 164 -18.01 31.67 8.39
C VAL A 164 -16.61 32.30 8.44
N ASP A 165 -15.98 32.22 9.61
CA ASP A 165 -14.57 32.57 9.80
C ASP A 165 -13.70 31.35 9.49
N LYS A 166 -12.96 31.42 8.38
CA LYS A 166 -12.08 30.32 7.94
C LYS A 166 -10.98 29.98 8.95
N VAL A 167 -10.58 30.93 9.81
CA VAL A 167 -9.56 30.66 10.81
C VAL A 167 -10.13 29.76 11.92
N LEU A 168 -11.39 29.97 12.31
CA LEU A 168 -12.08 29.09 13.26
C LEU A 168 -12.30 27.69 12.69
N VAL A 169 -12.63 27.58 11.40
CA VAL A 169 -12.68 26.29 10.70
C VAL A 169 -11.35 25.55 10.84
N ASN A 170 -10.24 26.19 10.46
CA ASN A 170 -8.92 25.58 10.54
C ASN A 170 -8.54 25.17 11.98
N ILE A 171 -8.89 26.00 12.98
CA ILE A 171 -8.66 25.68 14.39
C ILE A 171 -9.44 24.43 14.80
N ALA A 172 -10.71 24.33 14.43
CA ALA A 172 -11.55 23.18 14.73
C ALA A 172 -11.05 21.91 14.03
N GLU A 173 -10.60 21.98 12.77
CA GLU A 173 -10.00 20.85 12.06
C GLU A 173 -8.75 20.32 12.80
N VAL A 174 -7.84 21.22 13.19
CA VAL A 174 -6.61 20.86 13.90
C VAL A 174 -6.94 20.27 15.28
N LEU A 175 -7.85 20.88 16.04
CA LEU A 175 -8.27 20.35 17.34
C LEU A 175 -8.93 18.98 17.24
N ALA A 176 -9.84 18.77 16.28
CA ALA A 176 -10.48 17.49 16.05
C ALA A 176 -9.44 16.40 15.74
N ALA A 177 -8.46 16.70 14.89
CA ALA A 177 -7.35 15.78 14.60
C ALA A 177 -6.47 15.50 15.84
N LEU A 178 -6.22 16.49 16.70
CA LEU A 178 -5.46 16.32 17.95
C LEU A 178 -6.21 15.45 18.96
N TYR A 179 -7.53 15.63 19.09
CA TYR A 179 -8.37 14.81 19.95
C TYR A 179 -8.47 13.37 19.44
N GLN A 180 -8.64 13.20 18.13
CA GLN A 180 -8.59 11.90 17.47
C GLN A 180 -7.27 11.19 17.78
N LYS A 181 -6.13 11.87 17.61
CA LYS A 181 -4.80 11.30 17.84
C LYS A 181 -4.58 10.89 19.30
N SER A 182 -5.04 11.69 20.26
CA SER A 182 -4.92 11.34 21.69
C SER A 182 -6.04 10.44 22.21
N LYS A 183 -6.99 10.03 21.36
CA LYS A 183 -8.18 9.24 21.72
C LYS A 183 -9.04 9.89 22.81
N ASP A 184 -9.06 11.22 22.85
CA ASP A 184 -9.88 12.00 23.78
C ASP A 184 -11.21 12.34 23.09
N PHE A 185 -12.04 11.30 22.93
CA PHE A 185 -13.24 11.37 22.08
C PHE A 185 -14.36 12.21 22.69
N GLU A 186 -14.46 12.29 24.03
CA GLU A 186 -15.47 13.14 24.68
C GLU A 186 -15.26 14.62 24.38
N LYS A 187 -14.02 15.11 24.47
CA LYS A 187 -13.71 16.51 24.16
C LYS A 187 -13.82 16.82 22.68
N GLY A 188 -13.38 15.90 21.82
CA GLY A 188 -13.51 16.08 20.37
C GLY A 188 -14.97 16.09 19.92
N ASP A 189 -15.81 15.26 20.51
CA ASP A 189 -17.26 15.24 20.28
C ASP A 189 -17.91 16.55 20.76
N SER A 190 -17.60 17.00 21.99
CA SER A 190 -18.07 18.29 22.51
C SER A 190 -17.66 19.47 21.63
N LEU A 191 -16.44 19.47 21.10
CA LEU A 191 -15.99 20.47 20.14
C LEU A 191 -16.85 20.45 18.87
N LEU A 192 -17.00 19.28 18.23
CA LEU A 192 -17.71 19.17 16.96
C LEU A 192 -19.19 19.48 17.09
N GLU A 193 -19.84 19.08 18.19
CA GLU A 193 -21.22 19.43 18.48
C GLU A 193 -21.44 20.95 18.48
N LYS A 194 -20.49 21.75 19.00
CA LYS A 194 -20.60 23.22 18.96
C LYS A 194 -20.68 23.75 17.52
N PHE A 195 -19.87 23.21 16.61
CA PHE A 195 -19.82 23.66 15.22
C PHE A 195 -20.93 23.08 14.34
N LEU A 196 -21.44 21.88 14.64
CA LEU A 196 -22.41 21.14 13.83
C LEU A 196 -23.88 21.32 14.25
N LYS A 197 -24.13 22.05 15.34
CA LYS A 197 -25.48 22.43 15.76
C LYS A 197 -26.23 23.19 14.65
N PRO A 198 -27.54 22.95 14.41
CA PRO A 198 -28.27 23.55 13.27
C PRO A 198 -28.23 25.08 13.19
N ASP A 199 -28.13 25.73 14.34
CA ASP A 199 -28.05 27.17 14.59
C ASP A 199 -26.62 27.73 14.43
N SER A 200 -25.60 26.88 14.28
CA SER A 200 -24.24 27.30 13.94
C SER A 200 -24.13 27.64 12.45
N VAL A 201 -23.44 28.73 12.13
CA VAL A 201 -23.13 29.11 10.74
C VAL A 201 -22.13 28.17 10.06
N TYR A 202 -21.52 27.26 10.82
CA TYR A 202 -20.54 26.26 10.37
C TYR A 202 -21.17 24.88 10.14
N CYS A 203 -22.46 24.69 10.43
CA CYS A 203 -23.10 23.36 10.43
C CYS A 203 -23.06 22.65 9.07
N ASN A 204 -22.91 23.41 7.98
CA ASN A 204 -22.80 22.92 6.61
C ASN A 204 -21.44 23.29 5.97
N ASP A 205 -20.45 23.69 6.77
CA ASP A 205 -19.10 23.94 6.27
C ASP A 205 -18.40 22.61 5.96
N PHE A 206 -17.95 22.45 4.71
CA PHE A 206 -17.40 21.18 4.22
C PHE A 206 -16.22 20.67 5.08
N ASN A 207 -15.33 21.56 5.52
CA ASN A 207 -14.12 21.17 6.25
C ASN A 207 -14.45 20.68 7.66
N ILE A 208 -15.41 21.33 8.32
CA ILE A 208 -15.92 20.92 9.63
C ILE A 208 -16.62 19.56 9.53
N VAL A 209 -17.54 19.40 8.59
CA VAL A 209 -18.27 18.13 8.42
C VAL A 209 -17.31 17.01 8.02
N ARG A 210 -16.30 17.27 7.18
CA ARG A 210 -15.24 16.30 6.85
C ARG A 210 -14.46 15.88 8.09
N SER A 211 -14.07 16.84 8.92
CA SER A 211 -13.37 16.55 10.18
C SER A 211 -14.22 15.70 11.12
N ALA A 212 -15.53 15.95 11.16
CA ALA A 212 -16.47 15.14 11.92
C ALA A 212 -16.53 13.69 11.42
N VAL A 213 -16.59 13.47 10.10
CA VAL A 213 -16.54 12.11 9.50
C VAL A 213 -15.27 11.38 9.95
N LEU A 214 -14.10 12.01 9.81
CA LEU A 214 -12.80 11.43 10.18
C LEU A 214 -12.74 11.10 11.68
N PHE A 215 -13.19 12.04 12.51
CA PHE A 215 -13.20 11.91 13.96
C PHE A 215 -14.14 10.79 14.43
N TYR A 216 -15.42 10.84 14.03
CA TYR A 216 -16.42 9.87 14.48
C TYR A 216 -16.15 8.46 13.97
N ARG A 217 -15.51 8.32 12.81
CA ARG A 217 -14.99 7.03 12.35
C ARG A 217 -13.99 6.43 13.34
N SER A 218 -13.03 7.25 13.79
CA SER A 218 -12.02 6.81 14.75
C SER A 218 -12.62 6.52 16.12
N ALA A 219 -13.58 7.34 16.55
CA ALA A 219 -14.29 7.20 17.82
C ALA A 219 -15.12 5.90 17.86
N LYS A 220 -15.95 5.64 16.84
CA LYS A 220 -16.76 4.40 16.75
C LYS A 220 -15.90 3.14 16.72
N ALA A 221 -14.73 3.19 16.08
CA ALA A 221 -13.79 2.07 16.00
C ALA A 221 -13.08 1.80 17.33
N SER A 222 -12.94 2.81 18.19
CA SER A 222 -12.25 2.72 19.48
C SER A 222 -13.19 2.46 20.67
N ALA A 223 -14.49 2.69 20.49
CA ALA A 223 -15.49 2.48 21.54
C ALA A 223 -15.69 0.99 21.85
N SER A 224 -15.77 0.66 23.14
CA SER A 224 -16.09 -0.69 23.60
C SER A 224 -17.52 -1.09 23.19
N PRO A 225 -17.78 -2.37 22.86
CA PRO A 225 -19.14 -2.88 22.75
C PRO A 225 -19.94 -2.70 24.06
N ASP A 226 -21.26 -2.68 23.94
CA ASP A 226 -22.23 -2.30 24.98
C ASP A 226 -21.91 -2.83 26.40
N THR A 227 -21.90 -1.91 27.36
CA THR A 227 -21.90 -2.24 28.80
C THR A 227 -23.34 -2.19 29.32
N PHE A 228 -23.96 -3.38 29.46
CA PHE A 228 -25.09 -3.84 30.32
C PHE A 228 -26.32 -2.95 30.68
N LEU A 229 -26.33 -1.63 30.48
CA LEU A 229 -27.43 -0.73 30.84
C LEU A 229 -28.27 -0.38 29.61
N LEU A 230 -29.32 -1.17 29.39
CA LEU A 230 -30.33 -1.09 28.31
C LEU A 230 -31.11 0.26 28.20
N LEU A 231 -30.77 1.28 28.97
CA LEU A 231 -31.52 2.55 29.06
C LEU A 231 -30.85 3.73 28.34
N PHE A 232 -29.56 3.63 27.97
CA PHE A 232 -28.85 4.67 27.21
C PHE A 232 -28.05 4.04 26.05
N PRO A 233 -28.02 4.66 24.86
CA PRO A 233 -27.20 4.18 23.75
C PRO A 233 -25.73 4.17 24.17
N SER A 234 -24.98 3.14 23.77
CA SER A 234 -23.55 3.09 24.05
C SER A 234 -22.79 4.16 23.27
N ASP A 235 -21.58 4.52 23.72
CA ASP A 235 -20.71 5.44 22.97
C ASP A 235 -20.48 4.97 21.54
N LYS A 236 -20.41 3.64 21.33
CA LYS A 236 -20.28 3.05 20.00
C LYS A 236 -21.51 3.33 19.14
N GLU A 237 -22.72 3.17 19.68
CA GLU A 237 -23.96 3.48 18.97
C GLU A 237 -24.07 4.98 18.68
N ARG A 238 -23.79 5.82 19.68
CA ARG A 238 -23.79 7.29 19.55
C ARG A 238 -22.82 7.76 18.45
N TYR A 239 -21.55 7.36 18.50
CA TYR A 239 -20.56 7.75 17.49
C TYR A 239 -20.87 7.16 16.11
N SER A 240 -21.50 5.99 16.03
CA SER A 240 -21.94 5.43 14.75
C SER A 240 -23.04 6.30 14.12
N LYS A 241 -24.00 6.75 14.93
CA LYS A 241 -25.06 7.66 14.48
C LYS A 241 -24.52 9.01 14.00
N GLU A 242 -23.60 9.62 14.76
CA GLU A 242 -22.99 10.89 14.36
C GLU A 242 -22.08 10.73 13.12
N TYR A 243 -21.39 9.59 12.99
CA TYR A 243 -20.65 9.25 11.77
C TYR A 243 -21.58 9.22 10.55
N ASP A 244 -22.69 8.48 10.61
CA ASP A 244 -23.62 8.37 9.49
C ASP A 244 -24.28 9.71 9.14
N ARG A 245 -24.62 10.50 10.16
CA ARG A 245 -25.14 11.86 9.99
C ARG A 245 -24.14 12.77 9.28
N ALA A 246 -22.89 12.82 9.77
CA ALA A 246 -21.85 13.65 9.18
C ALA A 246 -21.54 13.21 7.74
N PHE A 247 -21.51 11.89 7.48
CA PHE A 247 -21.25 11.36 6.14
C PHE A 247 -22.37 11.73 5.15
N SER A 248 -23.63 11.59 5.57
CA SER A 248 -24.77 11.99 4.73
C SER A 248 -24.74 13.48 4.40
N GLU A 249 -24.28 14.32 5.32
CA GLU A 249 -24.13 15.75 5.03
C GLU A 249 -22.96 16.03 4.07
N ILE A 250 -21.84 15.32 4.20
CA ILE A 250 -20.74 15.36 3.21
C ILE A 250 -21.25 15.03 1.81
N GLU A 251 -22.06 13.99 1.66
CA GLU A 251 -22.62 13.59 0.35
C GLU A 251 -23.44 14.73 -0.27
N LYS A 252 -24.32 15.37 0.53
CA LYS A 252 -25.10 16.53 0.07
C LYS A 252 -24.22 17.71 -0.31
N LEU A 253 -23.15 17.97 0.45
CA LEU A 253 -22.23 19.08 0.18
C LEU A 253 -21.40 18.81 -1.09
N CYS A 254 -20.99 17.58 -1.34
CA CYS A 254 -20.33 17.16 -2.58
C CYS A 254 -21.26 17.28 -3.78
N PHE A 255 -22.53 16.91 -3.65
CA PHE A 255 -23.49 17.04 -4.74
C PHE A 255 -23.74 18.51 -5.16
N LYS A 256 -23.74 19.44 -4.21
CA LYS A 256 -24.04 20.86 -4.45
C LYS A 256 -22.90 21.61 -5.15
N LYS A 257 -21.64 21.22 -4.92
CA LYS A 257 -20.48 21.99 -5.35
C LYS A 257 -19.26 21.10 -5.55
N TYR A 258 -18.46 21.44 -6.56
CA TYR A 258 -17.13 20.89 -6.74
C TYR A 258 -16.22 21.17 -5.51
N HIS A 259 -15.56 20.13 -5.01
CA HIS A 259 -14.50 20.21 -4.02
C HIS A 259 -13.19 19.70 -4.61
N SER A 260 -12.03 20.09 -4.07
CA SER A 260 -10.78 19.62 -4.66
C SER A 260 -10.59 18.11 -4.45
N PRO A 261 -9.90 17.39 -5.35
CA PRO A 261 -9.55 15.99 -5.13
C PRO A 261 -8.74 15.76 -3.85
N GLN A 262 -7.91 16.73 -3.45
CA GLN A 262 -7.20 16.71 -2.17
C GLN A 262 -8.17 16.72 -0.98
N ASP A 263 -9.30 17.41 -1.10
CA ASP A 263 -10.30 17.47 -0.05
C ASP A 263 -11.11 16.19 0.08
N LEU A 264 -11.32 15.47 -1.03
CA LEU A 264 -12.03 14.19 -1.07
C LEU A 264 -11.16 13.00 -0.65
N ALA A 265 -9.84 13.06 -0.86
CA ALA A 265 -8.94 11.93 -0.61
C ALA A 265 -9.08 11.32 0.81
N PRO A 266 -9.16 12.10 1.90
CA PRO A 266 -9.39 11.54 3.25
C PRO A 266 -10.74 10.80 3.38
N LEU A 267 -11.80 11.30 2.72
CA LEU A 267 -13.12 10.68 2.75
C LEU A 267 -13.15 9.37 1.95
N ILE A 268 -12.45 9.34 0.82
CA ILE A 268 -12.28 8.13 0.01
C ILE A 268 -11.52 7.07 0.81
N GLU A 269 -10.48 7.45 1.54
CA GLU A 269 -9.75 6.51 2.40
C GLU A 269 -10.64 5.97 3.53
N VAL A 270 -11.48 6.82 4.13
CA VAL A 270 -12.52 6.37 5.08
C VAL A 270 -13.42 5.31 4.45
N CYS A 271 -13.95 5.56 3.25
CA CYS A 271 -14.77 4.61 2.52
C CYS A 271 -14.04 3.29 2.26
N ARG A 272 -12.76 3.35 1.83
CA ARG A 272 -11.94 2.15 1.58
C ARG A 272 -11.77 1.32 2.85
N MET A 273 -11.44 1.96 3.96
CA MET A 273 -11.30 1.27 5.24
C MET A 273 -12.64 0.69 5.74
N ASP A 274 -13.76 1.33 5.42
CA ASP A 274 -15.13 0.82 5.69
C ASP A 274 -15.61 -0.20 4.66
N LYS A 275 -14.82 -0.45 3.59
CA LYS A 275 -15.18 -1.27 2.42
C LYS A 275 -16.45 -0.79 1.70
N ASP A 276 -16.77 0.50 1.79
CA ASP A 276 -17.91 1.14 1.13
C ASP A 276 -17.47 1.85 -0.16
N MET A 277 -17.15 1.06 -1.18
CA MET A 277 -16.68 1.59 -2.46
C MET A 277 -17.77 2.36 -3.22
N GLU A 278 -19.05 2.11 -2.95
CA GLU A 278 -20.15 2.85 -3.58
C GLU A 278 -20.19 4.31 -3.12
N ARG A 279 -20.03 4.57 -1.81
CA ARG A 279 -19.89 5.96 -1.32
C ARG A 279 -18.63 6.63 -1.88
N ALA A 280 -17.50 5.92 -1.95
CA ALA A 280 -16.30 6.45 -2.57
C ALA A 280 -16.54 6.88 -4.03
N LYS A 281 -17.19 6.02 -4.83
CA LYS A 281 -17.56 6.31 -6.22
C LYS A 281 -18.50 7.50 -6.30
N TYR A 282 -19.50 7.60 -5.41
CA TYR A 282 -20.44 8.71 -5.36
C TYR A 282 -19.72 10.06 -5.17
N LEU A 283 -18.85 10.16 -4.16
CA LEU A 283 -18.14 11.40 -3.84
C LEU A 283 -17.29 11.91 -5.02
N VAL A 284 -16.54 11.00 -5.67
CA VAL A 284 -15.72 11.35 -6.83
C VAL A 284 -16.59 11.68 -8.05
N SER A 285 -17.72 10.99 -8.22
CA SER A 285 -18.66 11.25 -9.31
C SER A 285 -19.28 12.65 -9.22
N CYS A 286 -19.58 13.15 -8.01
CA CYS A 286 -20.06 14.52 -7.81
C CYS A 286 -19.07 15.56 -8.36
N ASN A 287 -17.77 15.36 -8.12
CA ASN A 287 -16.74 16.21 -8.69
C ASN A 287 -16.69 16.14 -10.22
N LEU A 288 -16.75 14.92 -10.77
CA LEU A 288 -16.72 14.69 -12.22
C LEU A 288 -17.97 15.20 -12.94
N LEU A 289 -19.13 15.27 -12.29
CA LEU A 289 -20.32 15.93 -12.84
C LEU A 289 -20.08 17.43 -13.06
N SER A 290 -19.35 18.08 -12.15
CA SER A 290 -19.00 19.50 -12.27
C SER A 290 -17.81 19.75 -13.20
N SER A 291 -16.81 18.87 -13.16
CA SER A 291 -15.57 18.96 -13.94
C SER A 291 -15.19 17.61 -14.57
N PRO A 292 -15.82 17.22 -15.70
CA PRO A 292 -15.66 15.87 -16.27
C PRO A 292 -14.25 15.50 -16.75
N LYS A 293 -13.37 16.50 -16.91
CA LYS A 293 -11.98 16.32 -17.38
C LYS A 293 -10.95 16.56 -16.28
N ASP A 294 -11.38 16.62 -15.02
CA ASP A 294 -10.46 16.77 -13.89
C ASP A 294 -9.65 15.47 -13.71
N LEU A 295 -8.37 15.52 -14.10
CA LEU A 295 -7.51 14.34 -14.18
C LEU A 295 -7.27 13.69 -12.81
N GLN A 296 -7.21 14.49 -11.74
CA GLN A 296 -7.06 13.99 -10.37
C GLN A 296 -8.32 13.28 -9.87
N SER A 297 -9.52 13.79 -10.18
CA SER A 297 -10.77 13.08 -9.88
C SER A 297 -10.90 11.78 -10.70
N LEU A 298 -10.46 11.79 -11.96
CA LEU A 298 -10.41 10.58 -12.79
C LEU A 298 -9.42 9.55 -12.23
N GLU A 299 -8.25 9.98 -11.78
CA GLU A 299 -7.28 9.14 -11.07
C GLU A 299 -7.92 8.47 -9.84
N LEU A 300 -8.57 9.24 -8.96
CA LEU A 300 -9.31 8.70 -7.80
C LEU A 300 -10.37 7.68 -8.21
N LEU A 301 -11.12 7.93 -9.28
CA LEU A 301 -12.13 7.01 -9.79
C LEU A 301 -11.50 5.70 -10.30
N ALA A 302 -10.38 5.78 -11.03
CA ALA A 302 -9.66 4.61 -11.52
C ALA A 302 -9.16 3.73 -10.36
N PHE A 303 -8.65 4.37 -9.30
CA PHE A 303 -8.29 3.67 -8.06
C PHE A 303 -9.45 2.93 -7.44
N ILE A 304 -10.59 3.60 -7.28
CA ILE A 304 -11.78 2.99 -6.69
C ILE A 304 -12.27 1.80 -7.54
N PHE A 305 -12.28 1.93 -8.87
CA PHE A 305 -12.63 0.81 -9.75
C PHE A 305 -11.66 -0.37 -9.62
N SER A 306 -10.35 -0.12 -9.56
CA SER A 306 -9.35 -1.17 -9.39
C SER A 306 -9.54 -1.91 -8.06
N GLU A 307 -9.78 -1.19 -6.97
CA GLU A 307 -10.01 -1.76 -5.64
C GLU A 307 -11.33 -2.55 -5.56
N ASN A 308 -12.36 -2.09 -6.27
CA ASN A 308 -13.67 -2.76 -6.33
C ASN A 308 -13.71 -3.99 -7.27
N GLY A 309 -12.57 -4.41 -7.83
CA GLY A 309 -12.50 -5.52 -8.79
C GLY A 309 -13.00 -5.18 -10.20
N GLU A 310 -13.33 -3.91 -10.46
CA GLU A 310 -13.78 -3.40 -11.75
C GLU A 310 -12.57 -3.01 -12.64
N GLY A 311 -11.63 -3.94 -12.79
CA GLY A 311 -10.34 -3.67 -13.44
C GLY A 311 -10.47 -3.06 -14.84
N GLU A 312 -11.39 -3.53 -15.69
CA GLU A 312 -11.54 -2.98 -17.05
C GLU A 312 -12.05 -1.53 -17.05
N ASN A 313 -12.90 -1.16 -16.09
CA ASN A 313 -13.33 0.24 -15.92
C ASN A 313 -12.14 1.11 -15.49
N ALA A 314 -11.30 0.62 -14.59
CA ALA A 314 -10.06 1.29 -14.21
C ALA A 314 -9.11 1.46 -15.40
N LEU A 315 -8.89 0.41 -16.22
CA LEU A 315 -8.01 0.47 -17.39
C LEU A 315 -8.48 1.51 -18.41
N ARG A 316 -9.79 1.64 -18.63
CA ARG A 316 -10.33 2.67 -19.54
C ARG A 316 -9.94 4.07 -19.10
N ILE A 317 -9.97 4.34 -17.79
CA ILE A 317 -9.58 5.63 -17.24
C ILE A 317 -8.05 5.80 -17.27
N PHE A 318 -7.28 4.79 -16.84
CA PHE A 318 -5.81 4.86 -16.90
C PHE A 318 -5.29 5.10 -18.32
N ARG A 319 -5.83 4.41 -19.33
CA ARG A 319 -5.51 4.66 -20.74
C ARG A 319 -5.87 6.09 -21.17
N TYR A 320 -6.94 6.68 -20.62
CA TYR A 320 -7.27 8.08 -20.88
C TYR A 320 -6.26 9.04 -20.22
N LEU A 321 -5.90 8.80 -18.96
CA LEU A 321 -4.91 9.59 -18.23
C LEU A 321 -3.53 9.55 -18.92
N ASP A 322 -3.10 8.38 -19.38
CA ASP A 322 -1.86 8.19 -20.15
C ASP A 322 -1.88 9.00 -21.46
N ARG A 323 -3.00 8.98 -22.21
CA ARG A 323 -3.16 9.82 -23.42
C ARG A 323 -3.09 11.32 -23.14
N MET A 324 -3.48 11.76 -21.95
CA MET A 324 -3.37 13.16 -21.52
C MET A 324 -1.97 13.51 -21.00
N ASN A 325 -1.01 12.57 -21.09
CA ASN A 325 0.35 12.69 -20.56
C ASN A 325 0.38 12.95 -19.05
N TYR A 326 -0.65 12.50 -18.33
CA TYR A 326 -0.81 12.76 -16.90
C TYR A 326 0.22 11.98 -16.05
N PHE A 327 0.64 10.80 -16.53
CA PHE A 327 1.59 9.97 -15.82
C PHE A 327 3.02 10.54 -15.83
N ALA A 328 3.36 11.40 -16.79
CA ALA A 328 4.67 12.05 -16.84
C ALA A 328 4.93 12.92 -15.59
N ASP A 329 3.88 13.57 -15.09
CA ASP A 329 3.94 14.35 -13.84
C ASP A 329 3.65 13.50 -12.59
N ASN A 330 3.12 12.29 -12.77
CA ASN A 330 2.61 11.40 -11.71
C ASN A 330 3.00 9.93 -11.97
N PRO A 331 4.30 9.59 -11.92
CA PRO A 331 4.78 8.29 -12.38
C PRO A 331 4.30 7.12 -11.49
N HIS A 332 3.91 7.37 -10.23
CA HIS A 332 3.32 6.38 -9.33
C HIS A 332 2.08 5.69 -9.92
N ILE A 333 1.39 6.33 -10.86
CA ILE A 333 0.17 5.80 -11.47
C ILE A 333 0.46 4.61 -12.38
N TYR A 334 1.65 4.48 -12.98
CA TYR A 334 1.99 3.32 -13.80
C TYR A 334 1.93 2.00 -13.01
N LEU A 335 2.32 2.01 -11.73
CA LEU A 335 2.20 0.84 -10.88
C LEU A 335 0.73 0.43 -10.68
N GLU A 336 -0.14 1.41 -10.59
CA GLU A 336 -1.56 1.22 -10.27
C GLU A 336 -2.35 0.81 -11.50
N PHE A 337 -1.97 1.36 -12.65
CA PHE A 337 -2.38 0.86 -13.95
C PHE A 337 -1.96 -0.60 -14.15
N ALA A 338 -0.71 -0.95 -13.80
CA ALA A 338 -0.25 -2.34 -13.91
C ALA A 338 -1.04 -3.29 -13.01
N LYS A 339 -1.33 -2.91 -11.76
CA LYS A 339 -2.15 -3.72 -10.83
C LYS A 339 -3.56 -3.94 -11.39
N ALA A 340 -4.19 -2.89 -11.91
CA ALA A 340 -5.49 -3.02 -12.57
C ALA A 340 -5.41 -3.95 -13.79
N ALA A 341 -4.31 -3.88 -14.56
CA ALA A 341 -4.13 -4.67 -15.76
C ALA A 341 -3.97 -6.16 -15.44
N VAL A 342 -3.22 -6.50 -14.39
CA VAL A 342 -3.12 -7.87 -13.86
C VAL A 342 -4.49 -8.40 -13.43
N LYS A 343 -5.27 -7.62 -12.66
CA LYS A 343 -6.63 -8.01 -12.23
C LYS A 343 -7.58 -8.29 -13.41
N SER A 344 -7.34 -7.66 -14.55
CA SER A 344 -8.10 -7.85 -15.78
C SER A 344 -7.47 -8.86 -16.76
N ASN A 345 -6.46 -9.62 -16.33
CA ASN A 345 -5.70 -10.56 -17.18
C ASN A 345 -5.04 -9.90 -18.41
N ASN A 346 -4.82 -8.58 -18.39
CA ASN A 346 -4.11 -7.85 -19.43
C ASN A 346 -2.61 -7.76 -19.10
N PHE A 347 -1.94 -8.90 -19.14
CA PHE A 347 -0.53 -9.02 -18.75
C PHE A 347 0.41 -8.19 -19.63
N LYS A 348 0.04 -7.91 -20.88
CA LYS A 348 0.84 -7.08 -21.78
C LYS A 348 0.92 -5.63 -21.29
N GLU A 349 -0.22 -4.98 -21.04
CA GLU A 349 -0.26 -3.61 -20.53
C GLU A 349 0.36 -3.54 -19.12
N ALA A 350 0.18 -4.58 -18.30
CA ALA A 350 0.82 -4.69 -17.00
C ALA A 350 2.35 -4.67 -17.12
N ALA A 351 2.91 -5.49 -18.01
CA ALA A 351 4.35 -5.56 -18.23
C ALA A 351 4.89 -4.23 -18.77
N GLU A 352 4.24 -3.63 -19.77
CA GLU A 352 4.65 -2.34 -20.35
C GLU A 352 4.66 -1.22 -19.29
N SER A 353 3.62 -1.16 -18.45
CA SER A 353 3.51 -0.17 -17.38
C SER A 353 4.57 -0.36 -16.30
N LEU A 354 4.83 -1.60 -15.86
CA LEU A 354 5.87 -1.89 -14.88
C LEU A 354 7.27 -1.65 -15.42
N GLU A 355 7.53 -1.96 -16.69
CA GLU A 355 8.82 -1.67 -17.35
C GLU A 355 9.07 -0.16 -17.36
N TRP A 356 8.09 0.64 -17.78
CA TRP A 356 8.21 2.10 -17.73
C TRP A 356 8.40 2.61 -16.30
N TYR A 357 7.60 2.10 -15.36
CA TYR A 357 7.73 2.49 -13.96
C TYR A 357 9.12 2.20 -13.41
N SER A 358 9.71 1.06 -13.78
CA SER A 358 11.06 0.67 -13.35
C SER A 358 12.17 1.56 -13.89
N THR A 359 11.95 2.31 -14.99
CA THR A 359 12.97 3.23 -15.54
C THR A 359 12.86 4.64 -14.98
N VAL A 360 11.68 5.03 -14.49
CA VAL A 360 11.42 6.40 -14.01
C VAL A 360 11.45 6.50 -12.49
N CYS A 361 11.06 5.43 -11.79
CA CYS A 361 11.08 5.34 -10.34
C CYS A 361 12.05 4.24 -9.91
N ASP A 362 13.34 4.53 -10.06
CA ASP A 362 14.43 3.61 -9.73
C ASP A 362 14.69 3.68 -8.22
N ASP A 363 14.21 2.66 -7.48
CA ASP A 363 14.66 2.27 -6.13
C ASP A 363 13.76 1.22 -5.44
N ASN A 364 12.81 0.59 -6.15
CA ASN A 364 12.00 -0.49 -5.57
C ASN A 364 12.28 -1.85 -6.25
N PRO A 365 13.16 -2.69 -5.68
CA PRO A 365 13.41 -4.04 -6.17
C PRO A 365 12.15 -4.90 -6.31
N GLY A 366 11.09 -4.62 -5.54
CA GLY A 366 9.82 -5.33 -5.60
C GLY A 366 9.11 -5.22 -6.96
N ILE A 367 9.40 -4.18 -7.76
CA ILE A 367 8.87 -4.05 -9.12
C ILE A 367 9.36 -5.19 -10.02
N TYR A 368 10.62 -5.59 -9.86
CA TYR A 368 11.20 -6.67 -10.65
C TYR A 368 10.60 -8.03 -10.32
N TYR A 369 10.14 -8.24 -9.07
CA TYR A 369 9.37 -9.42 -8.70
C TYR A 369 8.01 -9.44 -9.41
N MET A 370 7.28 -8.31 -9.42
CA MET A 370 6.01 -8.20 -10.15
C MET A 370 6.19 -8.41 -11.65
N LEU A 371 7.22 -7.83 -12.27
CA LEU A 371 7.58 -8.11 -13.66
C LEU A 371 7.87 -9.59 -13.91
N GLY A 372 8.56 -10.25 -12.97
CA GLY A 372 8.80 -11.69 -13.00
C GLY A 372 7.51 -12.50 -13.06
N LEU A 373 6.54 -12.18 -12.19
CA LEU A 373 5.22 -12.83 -12.18
C LEU A 373 4.44 -12.57 -13.47
N VAL A 374 4.37 -11.32 -13.92
CA VAL A 374 3.64 -10.97 -15.15
C VAL A 374 4.25 -11.68 -16.36
N TYR A 375 5.58 -11.75 -16.47
CA TYR A 375 6.22 -12.48 -17.57
C TYR A 375 6.08 -14.00 -17.46
N LEU A 376 5.99 -14.55 -16.25
CA LEU A 376 5.66 -15.95 -16.04
C LEU A 376 4.26 -16.27 -16.59
N ASP A 377 3.25 -15.44 -16.26
CA ASP A 377 1.86 -15.61 -16.74
C ASP A 377 1.76 -15.46 -18.27
N MET A 378 2.60 -14.63 -18.87
CA MET A 378 2.72 -14.51 -20.33
C MET A 378 3.44 -15.69 -21.00
N GLY A 379 3.99 -16.65 -20.24
CA GLY A 379 4.82 -17.73 -20.76
C GLY A 379 6.22 -17.28 -21.22
N LEU A 380 6.64 -16.06 -20.86
CA LEU A 380 7.91 -15.45 -21.26
C LEU A 380 9.01 -15.73 -20.22
N TYR A 381 9.25 -17.02 -19.93
CA TYR A 381 10.08 -17.48 -18.81
C TYR A 381 11.50 -16.90 -18.79
N ARG A 382 12.16 -16.75 -19.95
CA ARG A 382 13.51 -16.14 -20.01
C ARG A 382 13.50 -14.66 -19.62
N LYS A 383 12.45 -13.92 -19.99
CA LYS A 383 12.29 -12.51 -19.56
C LYS A 383 11.96 -12.42 -18.08
N ALA A 384 11.11 -13.32 -17.58
CA ALA A 384 10.81 -13.43 -16.15
C ALA A 384 12.10 -13.62 -15.34
N LEU A 385 12.94 -14.60 -15.70
CA LEU A 385 14.23 -14.84 -15.05
C LEU A 385 15.15 -13.61 -15.08
N ALA A 386 15.23 -12.92 -16.22
CA ALA A 386 16.05 -11.71 -16.34
C ALA A 386 15.60 -10.61 -15.36
N ARG A 387 14.28 -10.43 -15.17
CA ARG A 387 13.76 -9.45 -14.19
C ARG A 387 13.93 -9.93 -12.76
N LEU A 388 13.64 -11.20 -12.46
CA LEU A 388 13.81 -11.79 -11.13
C LEU A 388 15.26 -11.73 -10.61
N SER A 389 16.25 -11.66 -11.50
CA SER A 389 17.66 -11.43 -11.10
C SER A 389 17.90 -10.09 -10.40
N LYS A 390 17.03 -9.09 -10.62
CA LYS A 390 17.08 -7.76 -10.00
C LYS A 390 16.11 -7.60 -8.83
N ALA A 391 15.27 -8.60 -8.56
CA ALA A 391 14.34 -8.60 -7.44
C ALA A 391 15.08 -8.90 -6.11
N PRO A 392 14.46 -8.66 -4.93
CA PRO A 392 14.98 -9.17 -3.67
C PRO A 392 15.19 -10.69 -3.77
N GLN A 393 16.39 -11.16 -3.43
CA GLN A 393 16.72 -12.58 -3.51
C GLN A 393 16.22 -13.30 -2.24
N ASP A 394 14.90 -13.41 -2.13
CA ASP A 394 14.18 -14.05 -1.03
C ASP A 394 13.50 -15.37 -1.48
N PHE A 395 12.86 -16.07 -0.54
CA PHE A 395 12.11 -17.30 -0.80
C PHE A 395 11.16 -17.20 -2.01
N ARG A 396 10.45 -16.07 -2.14
CA ARG A 396 9.42 -15.90 -3.18
C ARG A 396 10.07 -15.80 -4.55
N THR A 397 11.09 -14.95 -4.68
CA THR A 397 11.82 -14.78 -5.94
C THR A 397 12.44 -16.11 -6.40
N TYR A 398 13.08 -16.84 -5.50
CA TYR A 398 13.68 -18.14 -5.82
C TYR A 398 12.64 -19.20 -6.21
N SER A 399 11.48 -19.22 -5.55
CA SER A 399 10.37 -20.12 -5.92
C SER A 399 9.86 -19.84 -7.33
N ILE A 400 9.69 -18.57 -7.71
CA ILE A 400 9.27 -18.20 -9.07
C ILE A 400 10.36 -18.51 -10.11
N LYS A 401 11.65 -18.30 -9.77
CA LYS A 401 12.76 -18.71 -10.64
C LYS A 401 12.76 -20.22 -10.89
N SER A 402 12.55 -21.02 -9.84
CA SER A 402 12.42 -22.48 -9.95
C SER A 402 11.35 -22.87 -10.95
N LEU A 403 10.15 -22.29 -10.81
CA LEU A 403 9.05 -22.54 -11.73
C LEU A 403 9.39 -22.15 -13.18
N CYS A 404 10.04 -21.01 -13.39
CA CYS A 404 10.48 -20.57 -14.72
C CYS A 404 11.50 -21.55 -15.34
N TYR A 405 12.47 -22.04 -14.57
CA TYR A 405 13.44 -23.03 -15.03
C TYR A 405 12.79 -24.37 -15.34
N GLY A 406 11.86 -24.82 -14.49
CA GLY A 406 11.07 -26.04 -14.71
C GLY A 406 10.27 -25.97 -16.01
N LYS A 407 9.58 -24.84 -16.27
CA LYS A 407 8.85 -24.62 -17.54
C LYS A 407 9.76 -24.55 -18.78
N LEU A 408 11.04 -24.29 -18.59
CA LEU A 408 12.05 -24.35 -19.65
C LEU A 408 12.70 -25.74 -19.80
N GLY A 409 12.30 -26.73 -19.00
CA GLY A 409 12.91 -28.07 -18.97
C GLY A 409 14.30 -28.11 -18.33
N ASN A 410 14.70 -27.05 -17.62
CA ASN A 410 16.00 -26.96 -16.96
C ASN A 410 15.88 -27.36 -15.50
N HIS A 411 15.73 -28.66 -15.25
CA HIS A 411 15.45 -29.20 -13.91
C HIS A 411 16.59 -28.97 -12.91
N LYS A 412 17.84 -28.88 -13.37
CA LYS A 412 18.99 -28.59 -12.49
C LYS A 412 18.94 -27.17 -11.92
N ASP A 413 18.74 -26.17 -12.78
CA ASP A 413 18.62 -24.77 -12.33
C ASP A 413 17.33 -24.55 -11.51
N ALA A 414 16.27 -25.32 -11.80
CA ALA A 414 15.03 -25.31 -11.03
C ALA A 414 15.27 -25.82 -9.60
N LEU A 415 15.94 -26.96 -9.47
CA LEU A 415 16.34 -27.53 -8.19
C LEU A 415 17.25 -26.59 -7.40
N ASP A 416 18.27 -26.03 -8.04
CA ASP A 416 19.19 -25.09 -7.39
C ASP A 416 18.45 -23.84 -6.90
N SER A 417 17.46 -23.36 -7.65
CA SER A 417 16.58 -22.27 -7.22
C SER A 417 15.72 -22.66 -6.02
N MET A 418 15.19 -23.89 -5.95
CA MET A 418 14.44 -24.36 -4.77
C MET A 418 15.31 -24.46 -3.52
N LEU A 419 16.54 -24.93 -3.64
CA LEU A 419 17.49 -24.99 -2.52
C LEU A 419 17.85 -23.59 -2.01
N LEU A 420 17.99 -22.61 -2.91
CA LEU A 420 18.15 -21.21 -2.52
C LEU A 420 16.90 -20.66 -1.81
N ALA A 421 15.70 -21.07 -2.22
CA ALA A 421 14.48 -20.71 -1.52
C ALA A 421 14.46 -21.28 -0.09
N GLU A 422 14.84 -22.55 0.09
CA GLU A 422 14.95 -23.20 1.41
C GLU A 422 15.94 -22.46 2.32
N ALA A 423 17.12 -22.14 1.79
CA ALA A 423 18.15 -21.40 2.51
C ALA A 423 17.68 -19.99 2.92
N ALA A 424 17.02 -19.28 2.01
CA ALA A 424 16.48 -17.94 2.27
C ALA A 424 15.42 -17.98 3.40
N ALA A 425 14.42 -18.86 3.29
CA ALA A 425 13.39 -19.00 4.33
C ALA A 425 13.98 -19.39 5.69
N THR A 426 15.00 -20.26 5.72
CA THR A 426 15.69 -20.64 6.95
C THR A 426 16.41 -19.44 7.57
N SER A 427 17.14 -18.67 6.76
CA SER A 427 17.88 -17.49 7.23
C SER A 427 16.96 -16.36 7.74
N GLU A 428 15.76 -16.26 7.19
CA GLU A 428 14.76 -15.25 7.56
C GLU A 428 13.83 -15.70 8.71
N ASN A 429 14.05 -16.89 9.29
CA ASN A 429 13.18 -17.52 10.28
C ASN A 429 11.71 -17.64 9.81
N LYS A 430 11.52 -18.07 8.57
CA LYS A 430 10.23 -18.30 7.93
C LYS A 430 9.99 -19.79 7.65
N GLN A 431 10.21 -20.63 8.66
CA GLN A 431 10.10 -22.08 8.52
C GLN A 431 8.68 -22.55 8.14
N GLU A 432 7.66 -21.72 8.39
CA GLU A 432 6.27 -21.97 7.98
C GLU A 432 6.09 -22.04 6.45
N LEU A 433 7.01 -21.43 5.67
CA LEU A 433 7.01 -21.52 4.21
C LEU A 433 7.55 -22.86 3.70
N LEU A 434 8.31 -23.58 4.52
CA LEU A 434 8.93 -24.87 4.21
C LEU A 434 7.99 -26.00 4.63
N ASN A 435 6.81 -26.03 4.00
CA ASN A 435 5.76 -27.00 4.27
C ASN A 435 5.96 -28.30 3.46
N ARG A 436 5.02 -29.24 3.61
CA ARG A 436 5.01 -30.52 2.89
C ARG A 436 5.14 -30.32 1.38
N ASP A 437 4.32 -29.47 0.79
CA ASP A 437 4.26 -29.27 -0.66
C ASP A 437 5.56 -28.69 -1.21
N PHE A 438 6.22 -27.81 -0.45
CA PHE A 438 7.55 -27.30 -0.79
C PHE A 438 8.57 -28.43 -0.90
N TYR A 439 8.68 -29.28 0.13
CA TYR A 439 9.65 -30.39 0.11
C TYR A 439 9.28 -31.47 -0.90
N PHE A 440 7.98 -31.69 -1.16
CA PHE A 440 7.54 -32.63 -2.19
C PHE A 440 7.92 -32.13 -3.59
N MET A 441 7.73 -30.83 -3.87
CA MET A 441 8.18 -30.20 -5.11
C MET A 441 9.72 -30.23 -5.24
N LEU A 442 10.44 -30.00 -4.14
CA LEU A 442 11.90 -30.11 -4.12
C LEU A 442 12.36 -31.53 -4.45
N ALA A 443 11.72 -32.55 -3.86
CA ALA A 443 11.98 -33.96 -4.16
C ALA A 443 11.71 -34.28 -5.63
N TYR A 444 10.57 -33.82 -6.16
CA TYR A 444 10.23 -34.00 -7.58
C TYR A 444 11.28 -33.38 -8.51
N LEU A 445 11.69 -32.14 -8.25
CA LEU A 445 12.73 -31.48 -9.06
C LEU A 445 14.11 -32.13 -8.90
N ALA A 446 14.41 -32.67 -7.71
CA ALA A 446 15.62 -33.44 -7.46
C ALA A 446 15.65 -34.74 -8.26
N ASP A 447 14.51 -35.44 -8.36
CA ASP A 447 14.36 -36.64 -9.18
C ASP A 447 14.55 -36.32 -10.67
N LYS A 448 13.89 -35.27 -11.18
CA LYS A 448 14.10 -34.80 -12.57
C LYS A 448 15.52 -34.33 -12.88
N ALA A 449 16.29 -33.97 -11.85
CA ALA A 449 17.69 -33.59 -11.96
C ALA A 449 18.66 -34.78 -11.75
N ASP A 450 18.14 -36.00 -11.65
CA ASP A 450 18.88 -37.25 -11.38
C ASP A 450 19.67 -37.22 -10.06
N SER A 451 19.16 -36.55 -9.03
CA SER A 451 19.86 -36.30 -7.76
C SER A 451 19.22 -37.04 -6.58
N VAL A 452 19.42 -38.35 -6.51
CA VAL A 452 18.87 -39.24 -5.48
C VAL A 452 19.08 -38.73 -4.05
N GLU A 453 20.28 -38.25 -3.71
CA GLU A 453 20.59 -37.73 -2.36
C GLU A 453 19.66 -36.57 -1.96
N LYS A 454 19.39 -35.66 -2.90
CA LYS A 454 18.51 -34.51 -2.65
C LYS A 454 17.04 -34.93 -2.55
N VAL A 455 16.62 -35.97 -3.29
CA VAL A 455 15.29 -36.57 -3.13
C VAL A 455 15.13 -37.13 -1.72
N GLU A 456 16.09 -37.95 -1.27
CA GLU A 456 16.07 -38.55 0.07
C GLU A 456 15.98 -37.47 1.15
N ASN A 457 16.87 -36.47 1.10
CA ASN A 457 16.89 -35.39 2.08
C ASN A 457 15.55 -34.64 2.13
N ALA A 458 14.94 -34.34 0.98
CA ALA A 458 13.67 -33.63 0.90
C ALA A 458 12.50 -34.44 1.46
N LEU A 459 12.40 -35.72 1.08
CA LEU A 459 11.34 -36.61 1.56
C LEU A 459 11.50 -36.95 3.05
N GLU A 460 12.73 -37.04 3.56
CA GLU A 460 12.99 -37.18 5.00
C GLU A 460 12.47 -35.97 5.80
N LYS A 461 12.52 -34.75 5.25
CA LYS A 461 11.92 -33.57 5.90
C LYS A 461 10.40 -33.69 6.02
N ILE A 462 9.74 -34.34 5.07
CA ILE A 462 8.30 -34.64 5.15
C ILE A 462 8.06 -35.72 6.20
N LEU A 463 8.73 -36.87 6.05
CA LEU A 463 8.51 -38.06 6.89
C LEU A 463 8.91 -37.86 8.35
N SER A 464 9.84 -36.94 8.64
CA SER A 464 10.17 -36.55 10.02
C SER A 464 9.02 -35.85 10.77
N ARG A 465 8.09 -35.22 10.03
CA ARG A 465 6.92 -34.51 10.57
C ARG A 465 5.63 -35.31 10.42
N SER A 466 5.52 -36.06 9.33
CA SER A 466 4.38 -36.91 8.99
C SER A 466 4.89 -38.29 8.53
N PRO A 467 5.29 -39.18 9.47
CA PRO A 467 5.79 -40.51 9.14
C PRO A 467 4.81 -41.38 8.34
N GLU A 468 3.52 -41.10 8.43
CA GLU A 468 2.41 -41.78 7.76
C GLU A 468 2.11 -41.27 6.34
N ASP A 469 2.88 -40.30 5.85
CA ASP A 469 2.68 -39.71 4.53
C ASP A 469 2.94 -40.73 3.41
N HIS A 470 1.86 -41.37 2.95
CA HIS A 470 1.93 -42.47 2.00
C HIS A 470 2.46 -42.05 0.62
N GLU A 471 2.23 -40.81 0.19
CA GLU A 471 2.81 -40.31 -1.07
C GLU A 471 4.32 -40.15 -0.96
N ALA A 472 4.81 -39.57 0.15
CA ALA A 472 6.25 -39.42 0.38
C ALA A 472 6.95 -40.78 0.57
N LEU A 473 6.31 -41.71 1.30
CA LEU A 473 6.78 -43.10 1.44
C LEU A 473 6.87 -43.80 0.09
N ASN A 474 5.82 -43.71 -0.72
CA ASN A 474 5.82 -44.33 -2.04
C ASN A 474 6.89 -43.71 -2.94
N PHE A 475 6.99 -42.38 -2.99
CA PHE A 475 7.96 -41.70 -3.85
C PHE A 475 9.40 -42.04 -3.46
N LEU A 476 9.71 -42.04 -2.17
CA LEU A 476 11.04 -42.43 -1.68
C LEU A 476 11.37 -43.89 -2.03
N GLY A 477 10.39 -44.78 -1.84
CA GLY A 477 10.54 -46.20 -2.16
C GLY A 477 10.72 -46.45 -3.65
N TYR A 478 9.96 -45.75 -4.49
CA TYR A 478 10.09 -45.80 -5.94
C TYR A 478 11.48 -45.37 -6.39
N VAL A 479 11.98 -44.22 -5.91
CA VAL A 479 13.31 -43.71 -6.28
C VAL A 479 14.42 -44.67 -5.86
N TRP A 480 14.31 -45.28 -4.69
CA TRP A 480 15.22 -46.35 -4.27
C TRP A 480 15.16 -47.58 -5.18
N ALA A 481 13.97 -48.04 -5.54
CA ALA A 481 13.77 -49.16 -6.43
C ALA A 481 14.32 -48.90 -7.84
N GLU A 482 14.04 -47.73 -8.41
CA GLU A 482 14.50 -47.32 -9.74
C GLU A 482 16.03 -47.38 -9.84
N ASN A 483 16.70 -46.82 -8.82
CA ASN A 483 18.16 -46.78 -8.71
C ASN A 483 18.79 -48.09 -8.20
N GLY A 484 18.00 -49.11 -7.87
CA GLY A 484 18.51 -50.39 -7.39
C GLY A 484 19.16 -50.35 -6.01
N ILE A 485 18.81 -49.36 -5.17
CA ILE A 485 19.38 -49.15 -3.83
C ILE A 485 18.33 -49.41 -2.75
N LYS A 486 18.78 -49.77 -1.54
CA LYS A 486 17.91 -49.92 -0.35
C LYS A 486 16.63 -50.75 -0.60
N LEU A 487 16.68 -51.74 -1.50
CA LEU A 487 15.50 -52.46 -2.02
C LEU A 487 14.63 -53.10 -0.93
N ASP A 488 15.24 -53.62 0.15
CA ASP A 488 14.47 -54.16 1.28
C ASP A 488 13.68 -53.07 2.02
N LYS A 489 14.26 -51.89 2.20
CA LYS A 489 13.56 -50.75 2.82
C LYS A 489 12.51 -50.19 1.88
N ALA A 490 12.80 -50.11 0.59
CA ALA A 490 11.86 -49.67 -0.44
C ALA A 490 10.59 -50.53 -0.43
N GLU A 491 10.72 -51.87 -0.42
CA GLU A 491 9.58 -52.79 -0.32
C GLU A 491 8.74 -52.51 0.94
N LEU A 492 9.38 -52.28 2.10
CA LEU A 492 8.67 -51.99 3.35
C LEU A 492 7.89 -50.66 3.32
N ILE A 493 8.50 -49.58 2.82
CA ILE A 493 7.84 -48.26 2.81
C ILE A 493 6.75 -48.17 1.75
N ILE A 494 6.93 -48.81 0.58
CA ILE A 494 5.88 -48.91 -0.44
C ILE A 494 4.73 -49.78 0.09
N ALA A 495 5.02 -50.87 0.82
CA ALA A 495 3.98 -51.66 1.46
C ALA A 495 3.18 -50.83 2.47
N SER A 496 3.84 -49.95 3.23
CA SER A 496 3.15 -49.00 4.12
C SER A 496 2.26 -48.02 3.35
N ALA A 497 2.69 -47.52 2.19
CA ALA A 497 1.86 -46.66 1.34
C ALA A 497 0.62 -47.40 0.80
N LEU A 498 0.77 -48.67 0.42
CA LEU A 498 -0.32 -49.55 0.00
C LEU A 498 -1.31 -49.91 1.12
N VAL A 499 -0.90 -49.86 2.39
CA VAL A 499 -1.86 -50.00 3.50
C VAL A 499 -2.82 -48.81 3.51
N SER A 500 -2.34 -47.61 3.19
CA SER A 500 -3.17 -46.39 3.13
C SER A 500 -4.09 -46.37 1.91
N ASP A 501 -3.57 -46.72 0.73
CA ASP A 501 -4.37 -46.84 -0.50
C ASP A 501 -3.93 -48.04 -1.34
N GLY A 502 -4.51 -49.20 -1.03
CA GLY A 502 -4.13 -50.48 -1.63
C GLY A 502 -4.57 -50.68 -3.08
N LYS A 503 -5.31 -49.72 -3.65
CA LYS A 503 -5.74 -49.75 -5.05
C LYS A 503 -5.09 -48.67 -5.89
N ASN A 504 -4.23 -47.85 -5.29
CA ASN A 504 -3.53 -46.81 -6.01
C ASN A 504 -2.63 -47.42 -7.11
N PRO A 505 -2.86 -47.13 -8.40
CA PRO A 505 -2.08 -47.73 -9.47
C PRO A 505 -0.59 -47.43 -9.38
N ALA A 506 -0.21 -46.21 -8.95
CA ALA A 506 1.19 -45.83 -8.82
C ALA A 506 1.90 -46.59 -7.69
N TYR A 507 1.19 -46.90 -6.61
CA TYR A 507 1.76 -47.64 -5.48
C TYR A 507 1.90 -49.12 -5.82
N LEU A 508 0.91 -49.67 -6.53
CA LEU A 508 0.97 -51.03 -7.06
C LEU A 508 2.11 -51.19 -8.08
N ASP A 509 2.30 -50.22 -8.97
CA ASP A 509 3.43 -50.20 -9.91
C ASP A 509 4.77 -50.10 -9.18
N SER A 510 4.91 -49.17 -8.23
CA SER A 510 6.13 -49.02 -7.41
C SER A 510 6.47 -50.33 -6.67
N MET A 511 5.46 -51.03 -6.15
CA MET A 511 5.63 -52.35 -5.51
C MET A 511 6.03 -53.42 -6.52
N ALA A 512 5.40 -53.46 -7.69
CA ALA A 512 5.79 -54.39 -8.75
C ALA A 512 7.25 -54.17 -9.16
N TRP A 513 7.66 -52.91 -9.27
CA TRP A 513 8.99 -52.51 -9.68
C TRP A 513 10.07 -52.89 -8.66
N VAL A 514 9.85 -52.64 -7.35
CA VAL A 514 10.82 -53.07 -6.34
C VAL A 514 10.93 -54.60 -6.27
N LEU A 515 9.83 -55.35 -6.40
CA LEU A 515 9.84 -56.81 -6.43
C LEU A 515 10.58 -57.34 -7.67
N PHE A 516 10.39 -56.68 -8.82
CA PHE A 516 11.11 -56.97 -10.05
C PHE A 516 12.62 -56.77 -9.89
N LYS A 517 13.06 -55.63 -9.33
CA LYS A 517 14.48 -55.33 -9.05
C LYS A 517 15.10 -56.31 -8.06
N LYS A 518 14.30 -56.92 -7.18
CA LYS A 518 14.71 -58.01 -6.26
C LYS A 518 14.70 -59.40 -6.89
N GLY A 519 14.32 -59.53 -8.17
CA GLY A 519 14.22 -60.81 -8.88
C GLY A 519 12.97 -61.63 -8.53
N LYS A 520 12.01 -61.08 -7.78
CA LYS A 520 10.75 -61.75 -7.38
C LYS A 520 9.70 -61.64 -8.50
N ILE A 521 10.04 -62.15 -9.69
CA ILE A 521 9.27 -61.91 -10.93
C ILE A 521 7.80 -62.35 -10.83
N LYS A 522 7.51 -63.49 -10.17
CA LYS A 522 6.13 -63.98 -10.00
C LYS A 522 5.25 -63.07 -9.15
N GLU A 523 5.85 -62.40 -8.17
CA GLU A 523 5.13 -61.47 -7.29
C GLU A 523 4.96 -60.13 -8.00
N ALA A 524 6.01 -59.64 -8.68
CA ALA A 524 5.96 -58.44 -9.51
C ALA A 524 4.83 -58.50 -10.55
N LEU A 525 4.64 -59.65 -11.22
CA LEU A 525 3.53 -59.86 -12.16
C LEU A 525 2.14 -59.61 -11.53
N LYS A 526 1.92 -60.05 -10.29
CA LYS A 526 0.60 -59.88 -9.64
C LYS A 526 0.30 -58.40 -9.37
N TYR A 527 1.30 -57.67 -8.92
CA TYR A 527 1.18 -56.24 -8.61
C TYR A 527 1.03 -55.41 -9.87
N ILE A 528 1.82 -55.67 -10.92
CA ILE A 528 1.69 -54.90 -12.17
C ILE A 528 0.35 -55.16 -12.87
N ASP A 529 -0.16 -56.41 -12.84
CA ASP A 529 -1.49 -56.72 -13.37
C ASP A 529 -2.60 -55.97 -12.63
N SER A 530 -2.45 -55.83 -11.32
CA SER A 530 -3.37 -55.06 -10.49
C SER A 530 -3.23 -53.56 -10.76
N ALA A 531 -2.01 -53.04 -10.96
CA ALA A 531 -1.76 -51.64 -11.29
C ALA A 531 -2.44 -51.25 -12.62
N ILE A 532 -2.24 -52.04 -13.67
CA ILE A 532 -2.89 -51.85 -14.98
C ILE A 532 -4.42 -51.89 -14.84
N LYS A 533 -4.94 -52.87 -14.10
CA LYS A 533 -6.38 -53.05 -13.92
C LYS A 533 -7.02 -51.87 -13.17
N GLU A 534 -6.41 -51.39 -12.11
CA GLU A 534 -6.95 -50.29 -11.32
C GLU A 534 -6.80 -48.93 -12.04
N GLN A 535 -5.81 -48.78 -12.94
CA GLN A 535 -5.69 -47.55 -13.75
C GLN A 535 -6.75 -47.42 -14.85
N GLY A 536 -7.17 -48.53 -15.46
CA GLY A 536 -8.22 -48.53 -16.49
C GLY A 536 -7.71 -48.16 -17.90
N ASP A 537 -8.52 -47.44 -18.67
CA ASP A 537 -8.36 -47.32 -20.13
C ASP A 537 -7.23 -46.39 -20.59
N SER A 538 -6.62 -45.60 -19.69
CA SER A 538 -5.53 -44.67 -20.00
C SER A 538 -4.34 -44.92 -19.07
N VAL A 539 -3.62 -46.02 -19.34
CA VAL A 539 -2.49 -46.47 -18.53
C VAL A 539 -1.29 -45.56 -18.73
N ASP A 540 -0.58 -45.24 -17.65
CA ASP A 540 0.60 -44.39 -17.70
C ASP A 540 1.73 -45.07 -18.52
N PRO A 541 2.43 -44.35 -19.42
CA PRO A 541 3.48 -44.94 -20.24
C PRO A 541 4.65 -45.55 -19.44
N VAL A 542 5.00 -44.98 -18.28
CA VAL A 542 6.05 -45.53 -17.40
C VAL A 542 5.59 -46.86 -16.82
N LEU A 543 4.34 -46.94 -16.34
CA LEU A 543 3.75 -48.20 -15.87
C LEU A 543 3.77 -49.26 -16.97
N LEU A 544 3.39 -48.90 -18.21
CA LEU A 544 3.46 -49.81 -19.36
C LEU A 544 4.89 -50.24 -19.69
N ASP A 545 5.89 -49.37 -19.52
CA ASP A 545 7.30 -49.75 -19.70
C ASP A 545 7.76 -50.75 -18.64
N HIS A 546 7.41 -50.52 -17.36
CA HIS A 546 7.65 -51.48 -16.27
C HIS A 546 6.94 -52.81 -16.53
N ALA A 547 5.69 -52.78 -17.00
CA ALA A 547 4.95 -53.98 -17.37
C ALA A 547 5.67 -54.76 -18.47
N GLY A 548 6.16 -54.08 -19.51
CA GLY A 548 6.97 -54.72 -20.56
C GLY A 548 8.21 -55.41 -19.99
N ASP A 549 8.95 -54.74 -19.11
CA ASP A 549 10.16 -55.28 -18.46
C ASP A 549 9.86 -56.51 -17.60
N ILE A 550 8.80 -56.44 -16.79
CA ILE A 550 8.37 -57.52 -15.88
C ILE A 550 7.87 -58.74 -16.68
N TYR A 551 7.04 -58.51 -17.71
CA TYR A 551 6.52 -59.58 -18.55
C TYR A 551 7.63 -60.26 -19.36
N PHE A 552 8.60 -59.50 -19.86
CA PHE A 552 9.74 -60.05 -20.59
C PHE A 552 10.58 -60.97 -19.70
N ALA A 553 10.89 -60.53 -18.47
CA ALA A 553 11.62 -61.35 -17.50
C ALA A 553 10.84 -62.59 -17.05
N ALA A 554 9.51 -62.57 -17.13
CA ALA A 554 8.67 -63.72 -16.88
C ALA A 554 8.61 -64.72 -18.06
N GLY A 555 9.29 -64.44 -19.18
CA GLY A 555 9.25 -65.25 -20.40
C GLY A 555 8.01 -65.02 -21.27
N LYS A 556 7.18 -64.02 -20.95
CA LYS A 556 5.96 -63.65 -21.68
C LYS A 556 6.27 -62.58 -22.75
N LYS A 557 7.03 -63.00 -23.77
CA LYS A 557 7.61 -62.10 -24.78
C LYS A 557 6.56 -61.36 -25.62
N GLU A 558 5.45 -62.00 -25.97
CA GLU A 558 4.41 -61.39 -26.81
C GLU A 558 3.68 -60.25 -26.07
N GLU A 559 3.33 -60.48 -24.82
CA GLU A 559 2.70 -59.47 -23.95
C GLU A 559 3.66 -58.32 -23.63
N ALA A 560 4.93 -58.62 -23.38
CA ALA A 560 5.95 -57.58 -23.17
C ALA A 560 6.07 -56.64 -24.38
N LEU A 561 6.09 -57.20 -25.59
CA LEU A 561 6.12 -56.42 -26.84
C LEU A 561 4.87 -55.55 -27.00
N LYS A 562 3.71 -56.01 -26.54
CA LYS A 562 2.46 -55.21 -26.56
C LYS A 562 2.58 -54.00 -25.64
N PHE A 563 2.99 -54.19 -24.39
CA PHE A 563 3.08 -53.11 -23.41
C PHE A 563 4.14 -52.07 -23.80
N TRP A 564 5.34 -52.49 -24.20
CA TRP A 564 6.36 -51.55 -24.65
C TRP A 564 5.95 -50.76 -25.90
N LYS A 565 5.22 -51.40 -26.83
CA LYS A 565 4.72 -50.69 -28.02
C LYS A 565 3.78 -49.56 -27.61
N GLU A 566 2.80 -49.86 -26.77
CA GLU A 566 1.84 -48.88 -26.25
C GLU A 566 2.52 -47.75 -25.46
N ALA A 567 3.49 -48.10 -24.60
CA ALA A 567 4.31 -47.13 -23.87
C ALA A 567 5.06 -46.17 -24.80
N SER A 568 5.58 -46.66 -25.93
CA SER A 568 6.38 -45.87 -26.88
C SER A 568 5.57 -45.01 -27.87
N GLU A 569 4.25 -45.20 -27.90
CA GLU A 569 3.31 -44.48 -28.78
C GLU A 569 2.62 -43.30 -28.05
N THR A 570 2.68 -43.27 -26.70
CA THR A 570 2.08 -42.23 -25.87
C THR A 570 3.15 -41.29 -25.31
N TYR A 571 2.88 -39.98 -25.33
CA TYR A 571 3.80 -38.98 -24.76
C TYR A 571 3.79 -39.04 -23.23
N SER A 572 4.98 -39.09 -22.63
CA SER A 572 5.21 -38.82 -21.21
C SER A 572 6.49 -38.02 -21.07
N GLU A 573 6.52 -37.07 -20.13
CA GLU A 573 7.75 -36.34 -19.76
C GLU A 573 8.78 -37.27 -19.11
N ASP A 574 8.31 -38.37 -18.50
CA ASP A 574 9.08 -39.23 -17.62
C ASP A 574 9.61 -40.48 -18.34
N LEU A 575 9.13 -40.72 -19.57
CA LEU A 575 9.53 -41.84 -20.39
C LEU A 575 10.19 -41.34 -21.68
N ASN A 576 11.40 -41.85 -21.95
CA ASN A 576 12.01 -41.67 -23.27
C ASN A 576 11.56 -42.81 -24.21
N PRO A 577 10.68 -42.54 -25.20
CA PRO A 577 10.15 -43.59 -26.07
C PRO A 577 11.22 -44.27 -26.92
N GLU A 578 12.34 -43.60 -27.22
CA GLU A 578 13.45 -44.20 -27.96
C GLU A 578 14.18 -45.28 -27.15
N LYS A 579 14.23 -45.13 -25.81
CA LYS A 579 14.78 -46.20 -24.95
C LYS A 579 13.88 -47.43 -25.02
N VAL A 580 12.56 -47.25 -24.98
CA VAL A 580 11.59 -48.34 -25.07
C VAL A 580 11.65 -49.03 -26.44
N ARG A 581 11.75 -48.27 -27.54
CA ARG A 581 11.89 -48.83 -28.90
C ARG A 581 13.13 -49.70 -29.06
N LYS A 582 14.23 -49.38 -28.36
CA LYS A 582 15.43 -50.24 -28.33
C LYS A 582 15.16 -51.57 -27.61
N LYS A 583 14.39 -51.57 -26.52
CA LYS A 583 13.95 -52.81 -25.85
C LYS A 583 13.14 -53.69 -26.80
N ILE A 584 12.18 -53.11 -27.52
CA ILE A 584 11.37 -53.80 -28.54
C ILE A 584 12.25 -54.44 -29.63
N ALA A 585 13.25 -53.71 -30.13
CA ALA A 585 14.14 -54.20 -31.17
C ALA A 585 15.04 -55.35 -30.67
N ALA A 586 15.56 -55.26 -29.44
CA ALA A 586 16.38 -56.29 -28.83
C ALA A 586 15.58 -57.56 -28.45
N ALA A 587 14.30 -57.38 -28.14
CA ALA A 587 13.43 -58.46 -27.75
C ALA A 587 12.95 -59.31 -28.94
N LYS A 588 12.91 -58.77 -30.16
CA LYS A 588 12.51 -59.50 -31.39
C LYS A 588 13.53 -60.55 -31.75
#